data_AF-A0A0L7QL90-F1
#
_entry.id   AF-A0A0L7QL90-F1
#
_cell.length_a   1.000
_cell.length_b   1.000
_cell.length_c   1.000
_cell.angle_alpha   90.00
_cell.angle_beta   90.00
_cell.angle_gamma   90.00
#
_symmetry.space_group_name_H-M   'P 1'
#
loop_
_entity.id
_entity.type
_entity.pdbx_description
1 polymer ?
#
loop_
_entity_poly.entity_id
_entity_poly.type
_entity_poly.pdbx_seq_one_letter_code
_entity_poly.pdbx_strand_id
1 'polypeptide(L)' 'PVHSPDLTPHDFFLWGISKNIVYQNKPITLQDIKQRLIAACATINPKGTTSTRASAIRRFQRCIPYSTRNEKIRQAI' A
#
# COMPACT_ATOMS: atom_id res chain seq x y z
N PRO A 1 3.66 -13.26 0.67
CA PRO A 1 2.99 -14.04 1.74
C PRO A 1 1.53 -13.60 1.86
N VAL A 2 0.65 -14.49 2.33
CA VAL A 2 -0.82 -14.31 2.27
C VAL A 2 -1.33 -13.11 3.10
N HIS A 3 -0.47 -12.50 3.93
CA HIS A 3 -0.77 -11.30 4.74
C HIS A 3 0.45 -10.35 4.82
N SER A 4 0.84 -9.72 3.72
CA SER A 4 1.90 -8.71 3.75
C SER A 4 1.37 -7.34 3.31
N PRO A 5 0.77 -6.56 4.24
CA PRO A 5 0.33 -5.19 3.97
C PRO A 5 1.47 -4.31 3.42
N ASP A 6 2.71 -4.61 3.80
CA ASP A 6 3.91 -3.95 3.28
C ASP A 6 4.16 -4.18 1.79
N LEU A 7 3.61 -5.26 1.23
CA LEU A 7 3.76 -5.65 -0.16
C LEU A 7 2.61 -5.14 -1.04
N THR A 8 1.47 -4.77 -0.47
CA THR A 8 0.37 -4.19 -1.25
C THR A 8 0.60 -2.68 -1.40
N PRO A 9 0.86 -2.16 -2.61
CA PRO A 9 1.06 -0.73 -2.85
C PRO A 9 -0.10 0.11 -2.33
N HIS A 10 -1.31 -0.42 -2.49
CA HIS A 10 -2.55 0.19 -2.03
C HIS A 10 -2.58 0.43 -0.51
N ASP A 11 -2.17 -0.56 0.30
CA ASP A 11 -2.30 -0.55 1.76
C ASP A 11 -1.34 0.44 2.44
N PHE A 12 -0.23 0.82 1.80
CA PHE A 12 0.67 1.85 2.34
C PHE A 12 0.54 3.20 1.64
N PHE A 13 0.29 3.22 0.32
CA PHE A 13 0.22 4.47 -0.43
C PHE A 13 -1.17 5.08 -0.38
N LEU A 14 -2.19 4.36 -0.86
CA LEU A 14 -3.54 4.89 -0.90
C LEU A 14 -4.08 5.07 0.51
N TRP A 15 -3.97 4.03 1.33
CA TRP A 15 -4.44 4.10 2.71
C TRP A 15 -3.70 5.18 3.52
N GLY A 16 -2.40 5.39 3.30
CA GLY A 16 -1.64 6.46 3.93
C GLY A 16 -2.18 7.85 3.56
N ILE A 17 -2.44 8.09 2.28
CA ILE A 17 -3.00 9.35 1.77
C ILE A 17 -4.43 9.54 2.29
N SER A 18 -5.30 8.54 2.13
CA SER A 18 -6.69 8.58 2.58
C SER A 18 -6.79 8.79 4.07
N LYS A 19 -5.97 8.11 4.89
CA LYS A 19 -5.97 8.30 6.35
C LYS A 19 -5.59 9.73 6.71
N ASN A 20 -4.54 10.27 6.08
CA ASN A 20 -4.07 11.63 6.36
C ASN A 20 -5.15 12.68 6.05
N ILE A 21 -5.89 12.51 4.94
CA ILE A 21 -6.89 13.48 4.49
C ILE A 21 -8.25 13.31 5.19
N VAL A 22 -8.72 12.07 5.34
CA VAL A 22 -10.03 11.78 5.97
C VAL A 22 -10.01 12.13 7.45
N TYR A 23 -8.92 11.80 8.15
CA TYR A 23 -8.79 11.99 9.60
C TYR A 23 -8.03 13.25 10.01
N GLN A 24 -7.65 14.13 9.06
CA GLN A 24 -7.02 15.42 9.38
C GLN A 24 -7.85 16.23 10.39
N ASN A 25 -9.18 16.15 10.25
CA ASN A 25 -10.16 16.64 11.21
C ASN A 25 -11.14 15.50 11.52
N LYS A 26 -11.70 15.44 12.73
CA LYS A 26 -12.71 14.41 13.05
C LYS A 26 -13.91 14.55 12.09
N PRO A 27 -14.20 13.55 11.23
CA PRO A 27 -15.37 13.63 10.37
C PRO A 27 -16.63 13.50 11.23
N ILE A 28 -17.66 14.28 10.88
CA ILE A 28 -18.90 14.35 11.66
C ILE A 28 -20.00 13.54 10.96
N THR A 29 -19.98 13.46 9.62
CA THR A 29 -20.99 12.76 8.83
C THR A 29 -20.39 11.78 7.82
N LEU A 30 -21.22 10.82 7.36
CA LEU A 30 -20.84 9.90 6.28
C LEU A 30 -20.55 10.65 4.97
N GLN A 31 -21.25 11.76 4.72
CA GLN A 31 -21.05 12.57 3.54
C GLN A 31 -19.66 13.24 3.55
N ASP A 32 -19.22 13.75 4.70
CA ASP A 32 -17.86 14.29 4.86
C ASP A 32 -16.80 13.24 4.55
N ILE A 33 -17.00 12.01 5.04
CA ILE A 33 -16.07 10.91 4.78
C ILE A 33 -15.99 10.62 3.27
N LYS A 34 -17.15 10.52 2.59
CA LYS A 34 -17.19 10.28 1.14
C LYS A 34 -16.49 11.40 0.37
N GLN A 35 -16.79 12.66 0.70
CA GLN A 35 -16.24 13.81 -0.01
C GLN A 35 -14.72 13.94 0.21
N ARG A 36 -14.23 13.65 1.43
CA ARG A 36 -12.81 13.60 1.74
C ARG A 36 -12.09 12.43 1.08
N LEU A 37 -12.75 11.29 0.92
CA LEU A 37 -12.19 10.16 0.18
C LEU A 37 -12.03 10.50 -1.30
N ILE A 38 -13.04 11.14 -1.91
CA ILE A 38 -12.96 11.63 -3.29
C ILE A 38 -11.82 12.65 -3.44
N ALA A 39 -11.73 13.61 -2.51
CA ALA A 39 -10.64 14.59 -2.48
C ALA A 39 -9.27 13.89 -2.34
N ALA A 40 -9.15 12.89 -1.47
CA ALA A 40 -7.93 12.10 -1.32
C ALA A 40 -7.52 11.41 -2.62
N CYS A 41 -8.47 10.80 -3.33
CA CYS A 41 -8.22 10.22 -4.65
C CYS A 41 -7.77 11.27 -5.68
N ALA A 42 -8.34 12.48 -5.64
CA ALA A 42 -7.95 13.56 -6.54
C ALA A 42 -6.52 14.10 -6.28
N THR A 43 -5.97 13.92 -5.07
CA THR A 43 -4.58 14.29 -4.76
C THR A 43 -3.54 13.31 -5.30
N ILE A 44 -3.95 12.15 -5.82
CA ILE A 44 -3.03 11.13 -6.34
C ILE A 44 -2.41 11.62 -7.65
N ASN A 45 -1.14 12.02 -7.57
CA ASN A 45 -0.36 12.47 -8.72
C ASN A 45 0.32 11.27 -9.43
N PRO A 46 0.38 11.23 -10.77
CA PRO A 46 1.16 10.25 -11.56
C PRO A 46 2.62 10.08 -11.13
N LYS A 47 3.26 11.13 -10.61
CA LYS A 47 4.62 11.03 -10.04
C LYS A 47 4.64 10.17 -8.77
N GLY A 48 3.65 10.35 -7.89
CA GLY A 48 3.51 9.57 -6.66
C GLY A 48 3.25 8.09 -6.95
N THR A 49 2.44 7.77 -7.97
CA THR A 49 2.17 6.38 -8.37
C THR A 49 3.42 5.70 -8.94
N THR A 50 4.25 6.42 -9.69
CA THR A 50 5.52 5.89 -10.21
C THR A 50 6.51 5.57 -9.09
N SER A 51 6.68 6.46 -8.10
CA SER A 51 7.54 6.23 -6.93
C SER A 51 7.03 5.08 -6.06
N THR A 52 5.71 4.95 -5.91
CA THR A 52 5.07 3.83 -5.20
C THR A 52 5.31 2.50 -5.90
N ARG A 53 5.21 2.46 -7.22
CA ARG A 53 5.55 1.28 -8.02
C ARG A 53 7.01 0.86 -7.81
N ALA A 54 7.94 1.79 -7.86
CA ALA A 54 9.36 1.51 -7.61
C ALA A 54 9.59 0.97 -6.18
N SER A 55 8.93 1.56 -5.19
CA SER A 55 8.99 1.10 -3.80
C SER A 55 8.41 -0.30 -3.61
N ALA A 56 7.31 -0.61 -4.31
CA ALA A 56 6.72 -1.93 -4.32
C ALA A 56 7.67 -2.98 -4.91
N ILE A 57 8.23 -2.71 -6.10
CA ILE A 57 9.24 -3.58 -6.74
C ILE A 57 10.41 -3.84 -5.79
N ARG A 58 10.95 -2.79 -5.15
CA ARG A 58 12.04 -2.92 -4.18
C ARG A 58 11.67 -3.82 -3.00
N ARG A 59 10.43 -3.72 -2.49
CA ARG A 59 9.96 -4.56 -1.38
C ARG A 59 9.75 -6.00 -1.82
N PHE A 60 9.20 -6.24 -3.01
CA PHE A 60 9.07 -7.58 -3.58
C PHE A 60 10.44 -8.23 -3.79
N GLN A 61 11.43 -7.51 -4.30
CA GLN A 61 12.79 -8.01 -4.49
C GLN A 61 13.45 -8.50 -3.20
N ARG A 62 13.13 -7.89 -2.05
CA ARG A 62 13.62 -8.36 -0.73
C ARG A 62 12.99 -9.69 -0.29
N CYS A 63 11.83 -10.05 -0.83
CA CYS A 63 11.15 -11.31 -0.52
C CYS A 63 11.57 -12.47 -1.43
N ILE A 64 12.15 -12.20 -2.60
CA ILE A 64 12.64 -13.23 -3.54
C ILE A 64 13.67 -14.18 -2.90
N PRO A 65 14.70 -13.73 -2.15
CA PRO A 65 15.63 -14.65 -1.50
C PRO A 65 14.98 -15.51 -0.40
N TYR A 66 13.90 -15.03 0.23
CA TYR A 66 13.14 -15.80 1.21
C TYR A 66 12.25 -16.86 0.57
N SER A 67 11.60 -16.57 -0.57
CA SER A 67 10.77 -17.56 -1.26
C SER A 67 11.59 -18.71 -1.83
N THR A 68 12.74 -18.40 -2.44
CA THR A 68 13.66 -19.43 -2.97
C THR A 68 14.33 -20.25 -1.86
N ARG A 69 14.62 -19.67 -0.69
CA ARG A 69 15.13 -20.42 0.46
C ARG A 69 14.07 -21.37 1.03
N ASN A 70 12.82 -20.93 1.13
CA ASN A 70 11.72 -21.79 1.60
C ASN A 70 11.35 -22.89 0.60
N GLU A 71 11.46 -22.63 -0.70
CA GLU A 71 11.26 -23.63 -1.75
C GLU A 71 12.39 -24.67 -1.76
N LYS A 72 13.65 -24.25 -1.58
CA LYS A 72 14.80 -25.16 -1.42
C LYS A 72 14.68 -26.05 -0.17
N ILE A 73 14.15 -25.54 0.94
CA ILE A 73 13.91 -26.35 2.15
C ILE A 73 12.77 -27.35 1.93
N ARG A 74 11.73 -26.99 1.15
CA ARG A 74 10.62 -27.91 0.82
C ARG A 74 11.01 -29.01 -0.16
N GLN A 75 12.01 -28.80 -1.01
CA GLN A 75 12.52 -29.84 -1.91
C GLN A 75 13.61 -30.74 -1.26
N ALA A 76 14.02 -30.42 -0.03
CA ALA A 76 15.05 -31.15 0.72
C ALA A 76 14.49 -32.02 1.86
N ILE A 77 13.17 -32.17 1.95
CA ILE A 77 12.43 -33.09 2.83
C ILE A 77 11.71 -34.08 1.93
#